data_AF-A0A7X9G813-F1
#
_entry.id   AF-A0A7X9G813-F1
#
_cell.length_a   1.000
_cell.length_b   1.000
_cell.length_c   1.000
_cell.angle_alpha   90.00
_cell.angle_beta   90.00
_cell.angle_gamma   90.00
#
_symmetry.space_group_name_H-M   'P 1'
#
loop_
_entity.id
_entity.type
_entity.pdbx_description
1 polymer ?
#
loop_
_entity_poly.entity_id
_entity_poly.type
_entity_poly.pdbx_seq_one_letter_code
_entity_poly.pdbx_strand_id
1 'polypeptide(L)'
;MMTDKERNELIAQKLNEGMPLSDVQKLLADEYGLRMTFLELRLIAADLNVDWQKHDKPKAPEVPTTAAALPEDDAEEGDEDEELDSEDEAVADDNEDGEGGGAGTRVTVDEQPRRGTAMSGSVRFASGLLGEWFLDQMGRPGLQLAEGQEGQPSEEDIRLFQAELSAIMQKMQDDLAREAAEGKTKVNVSPVVRPGAMFSGDVVFASGAKAEWTLDQTGRLGLQPAEGSAKPTQRDMQLFQMELRRVLQSKGF
;
A
#
# COMPACT_ATOMS: atom_id res chain seq x y z
N MET A 1 31.59 1.21 34.11
CA MET A 1 31.00 0.21 33.21
C MET A 1 29.80 -0.37 33.93
N MET A 2 28.60 -0.15 33.39
CA MET A 2 27.38 -0.75 33.93
C MET A 2 27.44 -2.26 33.70
N THR A 3 27.11 -3.06 34.71
CA THR A 3 27.11 -4.53 34.58
C THR A 3 25.86 -5.00 33.83
N ASP A 4 25.91 -6.20 33.24
CA ASP A 4 24.75 -6.80 32.54
C ASP A 4 23.51 -6.88 33.42
N LYS A 5 23.69 -7.09 34.72
CA LYS A 5 22.60 -7.15 35.68
C LYS A 5 21.92 -5.79 35.86
N GLU A 6 22.71 -4.74 36.07
CA GLU A 6 22.20 -3.36 36.22
C GLU A 6 21.48 -2.91 34.95
N ARG A 7 22.03 -3.23 33.77
CA ARG A 7 21.39 -2.96 32.47
C ARG A 7 20.01 -3.61 32.36
N ASN A 8 19.92 -4.89 32.72
CA ASN A 8 18.68 -5.65 32.63
C ASN A 8 17.61 -5.13 33.63
N GLU A 9 18.02 -4.73 34.84
CA GLU A 9 17.12 -4.10 35.82
C GLU A 9 16.59 -2.75 35.30
N LEU A 10 17.44 -1.93 34.67
CA LEU A 10 17.03 -0.65 34.08
C LEU A 10 16.05 -0.85 32.91
N ILE A 11 16.31 -1.82 32.03
CA ILE A 11 15.42 -2.16 30.91
C ILE A 11 14.05 -2.59 31.46
N ALA A 12 14.02 -3.51 32.43
CA ALA A 12 12.77 -3.96 33.04
C ALA A 12 12.01 -2.81 33.70
N GLN A 13 12.71 -1.90 34.38
CA GLN A 13 12.11 -0.73 35.01
C GLN A 13 11.47 0.21 33.98
N LYS A 14 12.24 0.62 32.95
CA LYS A 14 11.76 1.57 31.93
C LYS A 14 10.62 1.00 31.09
N LEU A 15 10.67 -0.29 30.80
CA LEU A 15 9.56 -0.97 30.15
C LEU A 15 8.34 -1.02 31.08
N ASN A 16 8.47 -1.37 32.37
CA ASN A 16 7.30 -1.33 33.26
C ASN A 16 6.74 0.09 33.50
N GLU A 17 7.54 1.14 33.31
CA GLU A 17 7.12 2.56 33.31
C GLU A 17 6.31 2.95 32.05
N GLY A 18 6.20 2.08 31.04
CA GLY A 18 5.44 2.34 29.81
C GLY A 18 6.26 2.96 28.68
N MET A 19 7.61 2.99 28.80
CA MET A 19 8.50 3.51 27.75
C MET A 19 8.65 2.49 26.61
N PRO A 20 8.58 2.92 25.32
CA PRO A 20 8.80 2.01 24.20
C PRO A 20 10.27 1.62 24.08
N LEU A 21 10.54 0.44 23.50
CA LEU A 21 11.89 -0.12 23.38
C LEU A 21 12.88 0.82 22.69
N SER A 22 12.42 1.57 21.69
CA SER A 22 13.25 2.51 20.95
C SER A 22 13.80 3.65 21.82
N ASP A 23 13.02 4.11 22.80
CA ASP A 23 13.46 5.16 23.73
C ASP A 23 14.39 4.60 24.80
N VAL A 24 14.13 3.37 25.28
CA VAL A 24 15.06 2.65 26.18
C VAL A 24 16.41 2.42 25.50
N GLN A 25 16.40 2.07 24.21
CA GLN A 25 17.62 1.86 23.42
C GLN A 25 18.46 3.15 23.31
N LYS A 26 17.81 4.29 23.07
CA LYS A 26 18.49 5.60 23.00
C LYS A 26 19.05 6.01 24.36
N LEU A 27 18.27 5.85 25.43
CA LEU A 27 18.69 6.18 26.79
C LEU A 27 19.93 5.37 27.21
N LEU A 28 19.99 4.07 26.88
CA LEU A 28 21.17 3.25 27.13
C LEU A 28 22.40 3.70 26.32
N ALA A 29 22.20 4.18 25.09
CA ALA A 29 23.27 4.69 24.25
C ALA A 29 23.79 6.06 24.71
N ASP A 30 22.90 6.98 25.07
CA ASP A 30 23.25 8.36 25.44
C ASP A 30 23.77 8.47 26.88
N GLU A 31 23.12 7.79 27.83
CA GLU A 31 23.41 7.94 29.26
C GLU A 31 24.53 6.99 29.72
N TYR A 32 24.61 5.80 29.11
CA TYR A 32 25.55 4.74 29.51
C TYR A 32 26.56 4.36 28.42
N GLY A 33 26.46 4.93 27.22
CA GLY A 33 27.34 4.60 26.08
C GLY A 33 27.14 3.19 25.53
N LEU A 34 26.05 2.50 25.92
CA LEU A 34 25.75 1.12 25.56
C LEU A 34 24.92 1.09 24.29
N ARG A 35 25.60 1.03 23.13
CA ARG A 35 24.94 0.81 21.84
C ARG A 35 24.51 -0.65 21.73
N MET A 36 23.20 -0.87 21.84
CA MET A 36 22.60 -2.19 21.62
C MET A 36 21.72 -2.16 20.38
N THR A 37 21.61 -3.29 19.69
CA THR A 37 20.64 -3.44 18.60
C THR A 37 19.25 -3.66 19.16
N PHE A 38 18.23 -3.26 18.40
CA PHE A 38 16.83 -3.47 18.79
C PHE A 38 16.51 -4.96 19.04
N LEU A 39 17.14 -5.85 18.29
CA LEU A 39 16.98 -7.30 18.44
C LEU A 39 17.57 -7.82 19.76
N GLU A 40 18.74 -7.33 20.17
CA GLU A 40 19.33 -7.66 21.47
C GLU A 40 18.48 -7.11 22.63
N LEU A 41 17.99 -5.87 22.52
CA LEU A 41 17.10 -5.29 23.53
C LEU A 41 15.79 -6.08 23.66
N ARG A 42 15.20 -6.48 22.53
CA ARG A 42 13.98 -7.32 22.51
C ARG A 42 14.23 -8.69 23.12
N LEU A 43 15.36 -9.32 22.83
CA LEU A 43 15.72 -10.63 23.38
C LEU A 43 15.91 -10.56 24.90
N ILE A 44 16.58 -9.52 25.40
CA ILE A 44 16.76 -9.29 26.84
C ILE A 44 15.43 -8.96 27.50
N ALA A 45 14.63 -8.09 26.90
CA ALA A 45 13.32 -7.74 27.43
C ALA A 45 12.35 -8.94 27.48
N ALA A 46 12.49 -9.90 26.56
CA ALA A 46 11.70 -11.13 26.56
C ALA A 46 12.10 -12.11 27.68
N ASP A 47 13.36 -12.08 28.12
CA ASP A 47 13.84 -12.85 29.28
C ASP A 47 13.43 -12.19 30.62
N LEU A 48 13.10 -10.90 30.58
CA LEU A 48 12.66 -10.11 31.73
C LEU A 48 11.13 -10.16 31.89
N ASN A 49 10.66 -10.12 33.15
CA ASN A 49 9.24 -10.15 33.48
C ASN A 49 8.57 -8.78 33.22
N VAL A 50 8.39 -8.44 31.94
CA VAL A 50 7.81 -7.18 31.46
C VAL A 50 6.34 -7.38 31.06
N ASP A 51 5.47 -6.48 31.52
CA ASP A 51 4.05 -6.46 31.14
C ASP A 51 3.84 -5.89 29.73
N TRP A 52 4.04 -6.71 28.70
CA TRP A 52 3.86 -6.33 27.29
C TRP A 52 2.42 -5.92 26.94
N GLN A 53 1.42 -6.37 27.71
CA GLN A 53 0.02 -5.96 27.55
C GLN A 53 -0.22 -4.47 27.85
N LYS A 54 0.65 -3.80 28.64
CA LYS A 54 0.54 -2.35 28.89
C LYS A 54 1.13 -1.51 27.76
N HIS A 55 1.93 -2.13 26.89
CA HIS A 55 2.58 -1.50 25.73
C HIS A 55 1.83 -1.69 24.42
N ASP A 56 0.87 -2.61 24.38
CA ASP A 56 0.00 -2.81 23.24
C ASP A 56 -1.14 -1.78 23.26
N LYS A 57 -0.80 -0.52 22.96
CA LYS A 57 -1.79 0.45 22.49
C LYS A 57 -1.96 0.26 20.99
N PRO A 58 -3.20 0.34 20.48
CA PRO A 58 -3.50 0.02 19.09
C PRO A 58 -2.66 0.87 18.16
N LYS A 59 -2.03 0.17 17.21
CA LYS A 59 -1.20 0.71 16.14
C LYS A 59 -1.95 1.83 15.42
N ALA A 60 -1.57 3.07 15.70
CA ALA A 60 -1.90 4.20 14.84
C ALA A 60 -1.35 3.90 13.44
N PRO A 61 -2.09 4.24 12.37
CA PRO A 61 -1.76 3.83 11.01
C PRO A 61 -0.38 4.38 10.62
N GLU A 62 0.49 3.48 10.18
CA GLU A 62 1.79 3.82 9.61
C GLU A 62 1.54 4.64 8.34
N VAL A 63 1.81 5.93 8.41
CA VAL A 63 2.10 6.75 7.23
C VAL A 63 3.31 6.15 6.53
N PRO A 64 3.20 5.75 5.24
CA PRO A 64 4.35 5.34 4.48
C PRO A 64 5.02 6.60 3.90
N THR A 65 6.24 6.88 4.31
CA THR A 65 7.20 7.65 3.52
C THR A 65 8.56 7.01 3.81
N THR A 66 9.13 6.24 2.88
CA THR A 66 10.16 6.66 1.89
C THR A 66 11.27 7.46 2.58
N ALA A 67 12.56 7.13 2.57
CA ALA A 67 13.44 6.32 1.71
C ALA A 67 14.53 5.69 2.64
N ALA A 68 15.46 4.81 2.26
CA ALA A 68 16.23 4.67 1.04
C ALA A 68 16.96 3.30 1.04
N ALA A 69 17.11 2.71 -0.15
CA ALA A 69 18.29 1.95 -0.54
C ALA A 69 19.38 3.00 -0.90
N LEU A 70 20.69 2.92 -0.66
CA LEU A 70 21.70 1.89 -0.38
C LEU A 70 22.99 2.66 0.06
N PRO A 71 24.10 2.01 0.47
CA PRO A 71 25.27 2.69 1.06
C PRO A 71 26.14 3.35 -0.01
N GLU A 72 26.70 4.52 0.28
CA GLU A 72 27.99 4.95 -0.28
C GLU A 72 28.82 5.64 0.81
N ASP A 73 30.11 5.33 0.73
CA ASP A 73 31.21 5.58 1.64
C ASP A 73 31.88 6.92 1.26
N ASP A 74 32.37 7.61 2.30
CA ASP A 74 33.54 8.50 2.32
C ASP A 74 33.50 9.92 1.71
N ALA A 75 33.83 10.88 2.60
CA ALA A 75 34.47 12.19 2.43
C ALA A 75 33.77 13.25 1.54
N GLU A 76 33.66 14.53 1.91
CA GLU A 76 34.62 15.45 2.52
C GLU A 76 33.89 16.71 3.09
N GLU A 77 34.66 17.59 3.74
CA GLU A 77 34.33 18.75 4.59
C GLU A 77 33.53 19.94 4.00
N GLY A 78 33.03 20.79 4.92
CA GLY A 78 32.58 22.19 4.71
C GLY A 78 31.15 22.40 5.20
N ASP A 79 30.88 22.89 6.43
CA ASP A 79 30.83 24.33 6.80
C ASP A 79 30.17 25.14 5.66
N GLU A 80 29.00 25.74 5.81
CA GLU A 80 28.74 26.95 6.60
C GLU A 80 27.21 27.15 6.78
N ASP A 81 26.85 27.83 7.87
CA ASP A 81 25.54 28.39 8.22
C ASP A 81 24.74 29.00 7.05
N GLU A 82 23.42 28.81 7.04
CA GLU A 82 22.51 29.96 7.00
C GLU A 82 21.07 29.61 7.42
N GLU A 83 20.56 30.52 8.21
CA GLU A 83 19.40 30.48 9.09
C GLU A 83 18.13 30.99 8.39
N LEU A 84 16.97 30.63 8.97
CA LEU A 84 15.68 31.36 8.97
C LEU A 84 14.71 31.11 7.80
N ASP A 85 13.53 30.51 8.06
CA ASP A 85 12.27 31.15 8.55
C ASP A 85 11.45 31.61 7.31
N SER A 86 10.14 31.45 7.15
CA SER A 86 9.04 31.37 8.12
C SER A 86 7.76 30.89 7.39
N GLU A 87 6.80 30.40 8.17
CA GLU A 87 5.33 30.56 8.01
C GLU A 87 4.62 29.82 6.85
N ASP A 88 3.84 28.78 7.13
CA ASP A 88 2.43 28.83 7.57
C ASP A 88 1.46 29.14 6.40
N GLU A 89 0.76 28.12 5.93
CA GLU A 89 -0.71 28.11 6.03
C GLU A 89 -1.25 26.73 5.62
N ALA A 90 -2.01 26.17 6.56
CA ALA A 90 -2.88 25.04 6.34
C ALA A 90 -4.03 25.44 5.40
N VAL A 91 -4.27 24.62 4.38
CA VAL A 91 -5.63 24.42 3.87
C VAL A 91 -5.94 22.94 3.92
N ALA A 92 -6.78 22.60 4.89
CA ALA A 92 -7.50 21.36 4.94
C ALA A 92 -8.33 21.22 3.65
N ASP A 93 -8.01 20.22 2.82
CA ASP A 93 -9.01 19.64 1.93
C ASP A 93 -9.82 18.66 2.77
N ASP A 94 -10.73 19.26 3.51
CA ASP A 94 -11.93 18.66 4.05
C ASP A 94 -12.72 18.09 2.87
N ASN A 95 -12.48 16.81 2.56
CA ASN A 95 -13.40 16.00 1.79
C ASN A 95 -14.30 15.25 2.77
N GLU A 96 -15.02 16.02 3.57
CA GLU A 96 -16.20 15.60 4.30
C GLU A 96 -17.39 15.70 3.34
N ASP A 97 -17.60 14.67 2.52
CA ASP A 97 -18.89 14.42 1.88
C ASP A 97 -19.23 12.94 2.04
N GLY A 98 -19.91 12.69 3.15
CA GLY A 98 -20.32 11.38 3.62
C GLY A 98 -20.93 11.43 5.02
N GLU A 99 -21.71 12.49 5.29
CA GLU A 99 -22.64 12.54 6.42
C GLU A 99 -23.61 11.35 6.30
N GLY A 100 -23.29 10.30 7.06
CA GLY A 100 -24.05 9.07 7.16
C GLY A 100 -23.87 8.51 8.56
N GLY A 101 -24.28 9.30 9.57
CA GLY A 101 -24.48 8.82 10.93
C GLY A 101 -25.58 7.77 10.99
N GLY A 102 -25.25 6.54 10.60
CA GLY A 102 -26.13 5.38 10.64
C GLY A 102 -25.30 4.11 10.77
N ALA A 103 -25.81 3.15 11.52
CA ALA A 103 -25.28 1.79 11.60
C ALA A 103 -25.32 1.12 10.21
N GLY A 104 -24.31 1.38 9.38
CA GLY A 104 -24.22 0.92 8.00
C GLY A 104 -22.95 0.10 7.75
N THR A 105 -23.01 -0.78 6.75
CA THR A 105 -21.86 -1.56 6.30
C THR A 105 -20.84 -0.64 5.64
N ARG A 106 -19.61 -0.64 6.14
CA ARG A 106 -18.48 0.11 5.59
C ARG A 106 -17.51 -0.84 4.91
N VAL A 107 -17.19 -0.57 3.65
CA VAL A 107 -16.26 -1.37 2.85
C VAL A 107 -15.06 -0.51 2.47
N THR A 108 -13.88 -1.10 2.51
CA THR A 108 -12.61 -0.49 2.07
C THR A 108 -11.96 -1.41 1.06
N VAL A 109 -11.15 -0.86 0.16
CA VAL A 109 -10.36 -1.62 -0.83
C VAL A 109 -8.89 -1.35 -0.54
N ASP A 110 -8.10 -2.41 -0.43
CA ASP A 110 -6.65 -2.32 -0.28
C ASP A 110 -6.02 -1.85 -1.60
N GLU A 111 -5.03 -0.95 -1.52
CA GLU A 111 -4.29 -0.49 -2.71
C GLU A 111 -3.53 -1.63 -3.40
N GLN A 112 -2.96 -2.54 -2.59
CA GLN A 112 -2.31 -3.74 -3.08
C GLN A 112 -3.16 -4.96 -2.75
N PRO A 113 -3.57 -5.74 -3.76
CA PRO A 113 -4.28 -6.97 -3.51
C PRO A 113 -3.38 -7.97 -2.79
N ARG A 114 -3.96 -8.67 -1.81
CA ARG A 114 -3.27 -9.75 -1.10
C ARG A 114 -2.82 -10.86 -2.04
N ARG A 115 -1.84 -11.63 -1.59
CA ARG A 115 -1.24 -12.70 -2.41
C ARG A 115 -2.30 -13.69 -2.89
N GLY A 116 -2.45 -13.81 -4.20
CA GLY A 116 -3.42 -14.74 -4.83
C GLY A 116 -4.82 -14.16 -5.06
N THR A 117 -5.03 -12.87 -4.74
CA THR A 117 -6.31 -12.17 -4.98
C THR A 117 -6.13 -11.14 -6.10
N ALA A 118 -7.19 -10.85 -6.83
CA ALA A 118 -7.27 -9.74 -7.78
C ALA A 118 -7.53 -8.42 -7.06
N MET A 119 -8.35 -8.46 -6.01
CA MET A 119 -8.68 -7.33 -5.14
C MET A 119 -8.86 -7.84 -3.71
N SER A 120 -8.60 -7.01 -2.72
CA SER A 120 -8.89 -7.30 -1.33
C SER A 120 -9.25 -6.02 -0.58
N GLY A 121 -9.79 -6.18 0.61
CA GLY A 121 -10.03 -5.08 1.50
C GLY A 121 -10.66 -5.53 2.80
N SER A 122 -11.06 -4.55 3.61
CA SER A 122 -11.74 -4.80 4.88
C SER A 122 -13.19 -4.36 4.80
N VAL A 123 -14.06 -5.09 5.49
CA VAL A 123 -15.47 -4.77 5.67
C VAL A 123 -15.82 -4.73 7.15
N ARG A 124 -16.58 -3.71 7.53
CA ARG A 124 -17.27 -3.62 8.80
C ARG A 124 -18.76 -3.61 8.54
N PHE A 125 -19.45 -4.68 8.90
CA PHE A 125 -20.88 -4.81 8.72
C PHE A 125 -21.67 -3.91 9.66
N ALA A 126 -22.89 -3.58 9.28
CA ALA A 126 -23.83 -2.82 10.12
C ALA A 126 -24.12 -3.57 11.45
N SER A 127 -24.13 -4.90 11.41
CA SER A 127 -24.23 -5.76 12.60
C SER A 127 -23.04 -5.68 13.56
N GLY A 128 -21.97 -4.96 13.21
CA GLY A 128 -20.74 -4.86 14.00
C GLY A 128 -19.73 -5.97 13.74
N LEU A 129 -20.05 -6.93 12.86
CA LEU A 129 -19.08 -7.92 12.39
C LEU A 129 -17.98 -7.24 11.57
N LEU A 130 -16.77 -7.76 11.69
CA LEU A 130 -15.58 -7.28 11.00
C LEU A 130 -15.01 -8.44 10.20
N GLY A 131 -14.66 -8.17 8.96
CA GLY A 131 -14.06 -9.17 8.10
C GLY A 131 -13.17 -8.56 7.03
N GLU A 132 -12.44 -9.44 6.39
CA GLU A 132 -11.65 -9.17 5.21
C GLU A 132 -12.40 -9.76 4.03
N TRP A 133 -12.54 -9.01 2.96
CA TRP A 133 -13.07 -9.52 1.71
C TRP A 133 -11.95 -9.57 0.68
N PHE A 134 -12.07 -10.51 -0.25
CA PHE A 134 -11.15 -10.61 -1.36
C PHE A 134 -11.85 -11.14 -2.60
N LEU A 135 -11.37 -10.75 -3.76
CA LEU A 135 -11.78 -11.28 -5.04
C LEU A 135 -10.63 -12.14 -5.56
N ASP A 136 -10.85 -13.40 -5.88
CA ASP A 136 -9.79 -14.20 -6.50
C ASP A 136 -9.50 -13.76 -7.94
N GLN A 137 -8.47 -14.34 -8.58
CA GLN A 137 -8.14 -14.02 -9.98
C GLN A 137 -9.24 -14.41 -10.99
N MET A 138 -10.19 -15.25 -10.60
CA MET A 138 -11.35 -15.63 -11.40
C MET A 138 -12.56 -14.70 -11.15
N GLY A 139 -12.40 -13.69 -10.30
CA GLY A 139 -13.47 -12.75 -9.97
C GLY A 139 -14.47 -13.28 -8.95
N ARG A 140 -14.15 -14.37 -8.22
CA ARG A 140 -15.03 -14.92 -7.18
C ARG A 140 -14.80 -14.20 -5.85
N PRO A 141 -15.85 -13.66 -5.21
CA PRO A 141 -15.74 -13.02 -3.91
C PRO A 141 -15.60 -14.07 -2.80
N GLY A 142 -14.61 -13.85 -1.93
CA GLY A 142 -14.42 -14.50 -0.65
C GLY A 142 -14.60 -13.49 0.47
N LEU A 143 -15.14 -13.95 1.59
CA LEU A 143 -15.31 -13.18 2.81
C LEU A 143 -14.77 -13.99 3.98
N GLN A 144 -13.84 -13.40 4.72
CA GLN A 144 -13.20 -13.99 5.89
C GLN A 144 -13.48 -13.11 7.10
N LEU A 145 -14.22 -13.62 8.09
CA LEU A 145 -14.47 -12.86 9.31
C LEU A 145 -13.24 -12.87 10.22
N ALA A 146 -13.10 -11.83 11.05
CA ALA A 146 -12.01 -11.71 12.01
C ALA A 146 -12.02 -12.88 13.02
N GLU A 147 -10.83 -13.31 13.45
CA GLU A 147 -10.71 -14.40 14.44
C GLU A 147 -11.45 -14.06 15.74
N GLY A 148 -12.22 -15.02 16.25
CA GLY A 148 -13.06 -14.84 17.43
C GLY A 148 -14.47 -14.30 17.15
N GLN A 149 -14.82 -14.02 15.89
CA GLN A 149 -16.21 -13.73 15.52
C GLN A 149 -16.98 -15.03 15.26
N GLU A 150 -17.79 -15.43 16.24
CA GLU A 150 -18.73 -16.53 16.10
C GLU A 150 -20.07 -15.99 15.57
N GLY A 151 -20.25 -16.05 14.25
CA GLY A 151 -21.47 -15.60 13.59
C GLY A 151 -21.30 -15.56 12.07
N GLN A 152 -22.41 -15.64 11.33
CA GLN A 152 -22.43 -15.38 9.89
C GLN A 152 -23.08 -14.01 9.66
N PRO A 153 -22.53 -13.14 8.80
CA PRO A 153 -23.19 -11.89 8.45
C PRO A 153 -24.61 -12.16 7.97
N SER A 154 -25.54 -11.30 8.42
CA SER A 154 -26.95 -11.42 8.08
C SER A 154 -27.16 -11.24 6.56
N GLU A 155 -28.30 -11.69 6.04
CA GLU A 155 -28.63 -11.47 4.63
C GLU A 155 -28.66 -9.99 4.25
N GLU A 156 -29.08 -9.13 5.19
CA GLU A 156 -29.10 -7.68 5.01
C GLU A 156 -27.67 -7.12 4.96
N ASP A 157 -26.80 -7.56 5.88
CA ASP A 157 -25.37 -7.22 5.88
C ASP A 157 -24.69 -7.59 4.56
N ILE A 158 -24.95 -8.79 4.04
CA ILE A 158 -24.38 -9.28 2.78
C ILE A 158 -24.89 -8.44 1.61
N ARG A 159 -26.18 -8.08 1.57
CA ARG A 159 -26.74 -7.22 0.53
C ARG A 159 -26.12 -5.82 0.54
N LEU A 160 -26.00 -5.22 1.73
CA LEU A 160 -25.38 -3.90 1.89
C LEU A 160 -23.90 -3.95 1.51
N PHE A 161 -23.17 -4.99 1.92
CA PHE A 161 -21.78 -5.20 1.53
C PHE A 161 -21.61 -5.30 0.01
N GLN A 162 -22.43 -6.12 -0.66
CA GLN A 162 -22.35 -6.26 -2.11
C GLN A 162 -22.68 -4.94 -2.83
N ALA A 163 -23.67 -4.20 -2.35
CA ALA A 163 -24.03 -2.89 -2.89
C ALA A 163 -22.88 -1.88 -2.74
N GLU A 164 -22.34 -1.72 -1.53
CA GLU A 164 -21.20 -0.86 -1.25
C GLU A 164 -19.96 -1.24 -2.07
N LEU A 165 -19.59 -2.52 -2.08
CA LEU A 165 -18.44 -2.99 -2.86
C LEU A 165 -18.62 -2.70 -4.35
N SER A 166 -19.82 -2.96 -4.89
CA SER A 166 -20.12 -2.68 -6.29
C SER A 166 -20.05 -1.18 -6.61
N ALA A 167 -20.53 -0.32 -5.70
CA ALA A 167 -20.48 1.13 -5.87
C ALA A 167 -19.04 1.66 -5.83
N ILE A 168 -18.22 1.16 -4.90
CA ILE A 168 -16.80 1.51 -4.82
C ILE A 168 -16.05 1.05 -6.07
N MET A 169 -16.27 -0.20 -6.52
CA MET A 169 -15.65 -0.69 -7.76
C MET A 169 -16.10 0.13 -8.97
N GLN A 170 -17.39 0.46 -9.05
CA GLN A 170 -17.92 1.27 -10.14
C GLN A 170 -17.29 2.67 -10.15
N LYS A 171 -17.16 3.31 -8.98
CA LYS A 171 -16.49 4.62 -8.85
C LYS A 171 -15.02 4.52 -9.30
N MET A 172 -14.29 3.51 -8.85
CA MET A 172 -12.90 3.28 -9.25
C MET A 172 -12.75 3.01 -10.76
N GLN A 173 -13.73 2.32 -11.36
CA GLN A 173 -13.81 2.09 -12.80
C GLN A 173 -14.19 3.36 -13.57
N ASP A 174 -15.04 4.22 -13.02
CA ASP A 174 -15.41 5.50 -13.64
C ASP A 174 -14.25 6.49 -13.62
N ASP A 175 -13.54 6.60 -12.49
CA ASP A 175 -12.27 7.35 -12.42
C ASP A 175 -11.23 6.77 -13.40
N LEU A 176 -11.18 5.44 -13.57
CA LEU A 176 -10.32 4.78 -14.58
C LEU A 176 -10.71 5.19 -15.99
N ALA A 177 -12.00 5.15 -16.29
CA ALA A 177 -12.53 5.49 -17.59
C ALA A 177 -12.28 6.98 -17.89
N ARG A 178 -12.42 7.86 -16.89
CA ARG A 178 -12.13 9.28 -17.01
C ARG A 178 -10.65 9.52 -17.24
N GLU A 179 -9.75 8.90 -16.47
CA GLU A 179 -8.30 9.00 -16.67
C GLU A 179 -7.85 8.45 -18.03
N ALA A 180 -8.47 7.38 -18.50
CA ALA A 180 -8.25 6.87 -19.85
C ALA A 180 -8.73 7.87 -20.91
N ALA A 181 -9.93 8.43 -20.73
CA ALA A 181 -10.50 9.44 -21.62
C ALA A 181 -9.70 10.75 -21.63
N GLU A 182 -9.05 11.10 -20.51
CA GLU A 182 -8.09 12.20 -20.41
C GLU A 182 -6.82 11.95 -21.26
N GLY A 183 -6.62 10.73 -21.77
CA GLY A 183 -5.55 10.39 -22.71
C GLY A 183 -4.16 10.39 -22.08
N LYS A 184 -4.08 10.18 -20.76
CA LYS A 184 -2.79 10.09 -20.03
C LYS A 184 -1.99 8.87 -20.50
N THR A 185 -2.66 7.76 -20.75
CA THR A 185 -2.07 6.58 -21.38
C THR A 185 -2.17 6.69 -22.90
N LYS A 186 -1.03 6.82 -23.58
CA LYS A 186 -0.95 6.94 -25.03
C LYS A 186 -0.49 5.63 -25.63
N VAL A 187 -1.40 4.95 -26.34
CA VAL A 187 -1.11 3.69 -27.04
C VAL A 187 -0.92 3.97 -28.53
N ASN A 188 0.24 3.61 -29.05
CA ASN A 188 0.53 3.64 -30.48
C ASN A 188 0.60 2.22 -31.04
N VAL A 189 -0.03 1.99 -32.20
CA VAL A 189 0.06 0.73 -32.94
C VAL A 189 1.01 0.95 -34.11
N SER A 190 2.13 0.23 -34.09
CA SER A 190 3.14 0.23 -35.14
C SER A 190 2.59 -0.41 -36.42
N PRO A 191 2.88 0.16 -37.62
CA PRO A 191 2.52 -0.44 -38.89
C PRO A 191 3.37 -1.67 -39.24
N VAL A 192 4.47 -1.90 -38.51
CA VAL A 192 5.37 -3.03 -38.75
C VAL A 192 4.89 -4.23 -37.94
N VAL A 193 4.43 -5.25 -38.64
CA VAL A 193 4.07 -6.53 -38.02
C VAL A 193 5.36 -7.29 -37.71
N ARG A 194 5.69 -7.43 -36.42
CA ARG A 194 6.89 -8.16 -35.98
C ARG A 194 6.69 -9.68 -36.17
N PRO A 195 7.75 -10.46 -36.44
CA PRO A 195 7.64 -11.91 -36.54
C PRO A 195 6.98 -12.52 -35.29
N GLY A 196 5.86 -13.21 -35.45
CA GLY A 196 5.10 -13.83 -34.35
C GLY A 196 4.06 -12.91 -33.68
N ALA A 197 4.08 -11.60 -33.94
CA ALA A 197 3.07 -10.67 -33.45
C ALA A 197 2.02 -10.39 -34.55
N MET A 198 0.74 -10.35 -34.18
CA MET A 198 -0.34 -9.84 -35.04
C MET A 198 -0.40 -8.32 -35.00
N PHE A 199 -0.23 -7.72 -33.81
CA PHE A 199 -0.09 -6.28 -33.61
C PHE A 199 1.11 -6.00 -32.72
N SER A 200 1.74 -4.85 -32.92
CA SER A 200 2.78 -4.38 -32.02
C SER A 200 2.78 -2.87 -31.97
N GLY A 201 3.42 -2.30 -30.97
CA GLY A 201 3.60 -0.87 -30.87
C GLY A 201 4.18 -0.44 -29.53
N ASP A 202 3.98 0.81 -29.21
CA ASP A 202 4.56 1.45 -28.04
C ASP A 202 3.44 2.02 -27.18
N VAL A 203 3.66 2.05 -25.87
CA VAL A 203 2.77 2.68 -24.91
C VAL A 203 3.55 3.59 -23.97
N VAL A 204 3.02 4.79 -23.76
CA VAL A 204 3.40 5.67 -22.67
C VAL A 204 2.26 5.66 -21.67
N PHE A 205 2.52 5.15 -20.47
CA PHE A 205 1.53 5.02 -19.41
C PHE A 205 1.31 6.35 -18.68
N ALA A 206 0.18 6.47 -18.00
CA ALA A 206 -0.15 7.64 -17.17
C ALA A 206 0.88 7.89 -16.05
N SER A 207 1.49 6.82 -15.51
CA SER A 207 2.60 6.92 -14.54
C SER A 207 3.91 7.47 -15.13
N GLY A 208 3.99 7.68 -16.44
CA GLY A 208 5.23 8.04 -17.14
C GLY A 208 6.09 6.85 -17.55
N ALA A 209 5.72 5.62 -17.15
CA ALA A 209 6.37 4.41 -17.66
C ALA A 209 6.20 4.29 -19.19
N LYS A 210 7.17 3.65 -19.84
CA LYS A 210 7.18 3.39 -21.28
C LYS A 210 7.44 1.92 -21.54
N ALA A 211 6.71 1.34 -22.48
CA ALA A 211 6.91 -0.04 -22.88
C ALA A 211 6.59 -0.25 -24.36
N GLU A 212 7.25 -1.24 -24.95
CA GLU A 212 6.83 -1.86 -26.20
C GLU A 212 5.81 -2.95 -25.87
N TRP A 213 4.74 -3.06 -26.65
CA TRP A 213 3.74 -4.10 -26.49
C TRP A 213 3.58 -4.88 -27.78
N THR A 214 3.26 -6.17 -27.64
CA THR A 214 3.02 -7.08 -28.75
C THR A 214 1.77 -7.90 -28.46
N LEU A 215 0.94 -8.13 -29.46
CA LEU A 215 -0.21 -8.99 -29.39
C LEU A 215 -0.02 -10.07 -30.44
N ASP A 216 0.17 -11.32 -30.03
CA ASP A 216 0.36 -12.43 -30.96
C ASP A 216 -0.96 -12.93 -31.57
N GLN A 217 -0.87 -13.88 -32.49
CA GLN A 217 -2.04 -14.48 -33.16
C GLN A 217 -2.92 -15.31 -32.21
N THR A 218 -2.42 -15.68 -31.03
CA THR A 218 -3.18 -16.39 -30.00
C THR A 218 -3.91 -15.43 -29.06
N GLY A 219 -3.78 -14.12 -29.29
CA GLY A 219 -4.35 -13.07 -28.43
C GLY A 219 -3.56 -12.84 -27.15
N ARG A 220 -2.32 -13.35 -27.05
CA ARG A 220 -1.46 -13.13 -25.90
C ARG A 220 -0.79 -11.76 -26.02
N LEU A 221 -1.00 -10.94 -25.01
CA LEU A 221 -0.37 -9.64 -24.86
C LEU A 221 1.00 -9.79 -24.18
N GLY A 222 2.06 -9.46 -24.89
CA GLY A 222 3.40 -9.24 -24.37
C GLY A 222 3.62 -7.76 -24.06
N LEU A 223 4.28 -7.47 -22.95
CA LEU A 223 4.69 -6.12 -22.58
C LEU A 223 6.17 -6.13 -22.19
N GLN A 224 6.96 -5.30 -22.86
CA GLN A 224 8.39 -5.16 -22.66
C GLN A 224 8.70 -3.71 -22.25
N PRO A 225 9.01 -3.44 -20.97
CA PRO A 225 9.41 -2.10 -20.53
C PRO A 225 10.60 -1.58 -21.34
N ALA A 226 10.60 -0.29 -21.66
CA ALA A 226 11.73 0.35 -22.32
C ALA A 226 12.95 0.39 -21.38
N GLU A 227 14.15 0.39 -21.95
CA GLU A 227 15.38 0.46 -21.17
C GLU A 227 15.43 1.76 -20.33
N GLY A 228 15.67 1.61 -19.02
CA GLY A 228 15.64 2.73 -18.07
C GLY A 228 14.22 3.23 -17.70
N SER A 229 13.15 2.59 -18.19
CA SER A 229 11.79 2.93 -17.79
C SER A 229 11.42 2.30 -16.45
N ALA A 230 10.65 3.05 -15.64
CA ALA A 230 9.95 2.49 -14.49
C ALA A 230 9.01 1.35 -14.90
N LYS A 231 8.74 0.43 -13.97
CA LYS A 231 7.80 -0.67 -14.18
C LYS A 231 6.36 -0.13 -14.15
N PRO A 232 5.54 -0.46 -15.16
CA PRO A 232 4.13 -0.05 -15.18
C PRO A 232 3.39 -0.56 -13.95
N THR A 233 2.53 0.30 -13.38
CA THR A 233 1.70 -0.06 -12.23
C THR A 233 0.52 -0.96 -12.66
N GLN A 234 -0.18 -1.54 -11.70
CA GLN A 234 -1.40 -2.31 -12.00
C GLN A 234 -2.46 -1.42 -12.66
N ARG A 235 -2.56 -0.17 -12.23
CA ARG A 235 -3.47 0.84 -12.79
C ARG A 235 -3.15 1.13 -14.25
N ASP A 236 -1.86 1.30 -14.56
CA ASP A 236 -1.36 1.49 -15.91
C ASP A 236 -1.71 0.32 -16.84
N MET A 237 -1.55 -0.91 -16.35
CA MET A 237 -1.89 -2.11 -17.10
C MET A 237 -3.39 -2.18 -17.45
N GLN A 238 -4.26 -1.82 -16.51
CA GLN A 238 -5.71 -1.77 -16.74
C GLN A 238 -6.08 -0.70 -17.78
N LEU A 239 -5.54 0.52 -17.64
CA LEU A 239 -5.73 1.60 -18.60
C LEU A 239 -5.27 1.20 -20.00
N PHE A 240 -4.06 0.63 -20.09
CA PHE A 240 -3.47 0.21 -21.35
C PHE A 240 -4.31 -0.85 -22.08
N GLN A 241 -4.81 -1.87 -21.38
CA GLN A 241 -5.64 -2.90 -22.01
C GLN A 241 -6.94 -2.32 -22.57
N MET A 242 -7.56 -1.37 -21.85
CA MET A 242 -8.77 -0.70 -22.31
C MET A 242 -8.49 0.16 -23.54
N GLU A 243 -7.44 0.97 -23.48
CA GLU A 243 -7.06 1.89 -24.57
C GLU A 243 -6.57 1.12 -25.81
N LEU A 244 -5.81 0.03 -25.63
CA LEU A 244 -5.39 -0.84 -26.72
C LEU A 244 -6.58 -1.40 -27.50
N ARG A 245 -7.59 -1.96 -26.79
CA ARG A 245 -8.81 -2.46 -27.45
C ARG A 245 -9.54 -1.36 -28.20
N ARG A 246 -9.66 -0.18 -27.60
CA ARG A 246 -10.29 1.00 -28.22
C ARG A 246 -9.56 1.40 -29.50
N VAL A 247 -8.24 1.49 -29.46
CA VAL A 247 -7.41 1.87 -30.62
C VAL A 247 -7.48 0.82 -31.72
N LEU A 248 -7.46 -0.48 -31.38
CA LEU A 248 -7.61 -1.55 -32.37
C LEU A 248 -8.99 -1.52 -33.05
N GLN A 249 -10.07 -1.40 -32.27
CA GLN A 249 -11.43 -1.24 -32.79
C GLN A 249 -11.58 0.01 -33.66
N SER A 250 -11.00 1.13 -33.23
CA SER A 250 -10.97 2.39 -34.00
C SER A 250 -10.27 2.23 -35.34
N LYS A 251 -9.21 1.42 -35.42
CA LYS A 251 -8.48 1.14 -36.66
C LYS A 251 -9.14 0.05 -37.52
N GLY A 252 -10.25 -0.53 -37.07
CA GLY A 252 -11.04 -1.52 -37.81
C GLY A 252 -10.50 -2.94 -37.74
N PHE A 253 -9.76 -3.28 -36.68
CA PHE A 253 -9.24 -4.62 -36.41
C PHE A 253 -10.14 -5.43 -35.47
#